data_AF-A0A2E3SEY4-F1
#
_entry.id   AF-A0A2E3SEY4-F1
#
_cell.length_a   1.000
_cell.length_b   1.000
_cell.length_c   1.000
_cell.angle_alpha   90.00
_cell.angle_beta   90.00
_cell.angle_gamma   90.00
#
_symmetry.space_group_name_H-M   'P 1'
#
loop_
_entity.id
_entity.type
_entity.pdbx_description
1 polymer ?
#
loop_
_entity_poly.entity_id
_entity_poly.type
_entity_poly.pdbx_seq_one_letter_code
_entity_poly.pdbx_strand_id
1 'polypeptide(L)'
;MDFIVLLLAHWVGDYLLQTNNMALKKHHSLKWLSLHILVYTAVLLVFCNLVFSWQIALGYAVINGLLHFITDFFTSKLAAKYHGKRRIFYSILGFDQFVHMVCLYWAYVNADILAL
;
A
#
# COMPACT_ATOMS: atom_id res chain seq x y z
N MET A 1 18.71 5.10 6.11
CA MET A 1 17.70 6.16 6.37
C MET A 1 16.64 6.17 5.27
N ASP A 2 16.98 5.73 4.07
CA ASP A 2 16.15 5.82 2.87
C ASP A 2 14.86 4.97 2.94
N PHE A 3 14.92 3.76 3.50
CA PHE A 3 13.71 2.93 3.65
C PHE A 3 12.64 3.55 4.56
N ILE A 4 13.03 4.38 5.53
CA ILE A 4 12.08 5.07 6.41
C ILE A 4 11.22 6.07 5.61
N VAL A 5 11.79 6.69 4.57
CA VAL A 5 11.05 7.59 3.67
C VAL A 5 9.94 6.82 2.94
N LEU A 6 10.21 5.58 2.54
CA LEU A 6 9.24 4.72 1.87
C LEU A 6 8.14 4.24 2.82
N LEU A 7 8.49 3.91 4.07
CA LEU A 7 7.50 3.63 5.12
C LEU A 7 6.61 4.85 5.42
N LEU A 8 7.20 6.05 5.45
CA LEU A 8 6.44 7.30 5.61
C LEU A 8 5.51 7.52 4.43
N ALA A 9 5.99 7.33 3.20
CA ALA A 9 5.18 7.45 1.99
C ALA A 9 3.98 6.49 2.02
N HIS A 10 4.22 5.23 2.43
CA HIS A 10 3.16 4.25 2.61
C HIS A 10 2.12 4.74 3.62
N TRP A 11 2.55 5.17 4.81
CA TRP A 11 1.62 5.67 5.82
C TRP A 11 0.82 6.90 5.35
N VAL A 12 1.45 7.83 4.62
CA VAL A 12 0.77 8.99 4.04
C VAL A 12 -0.28 8.56 3.02
N GLY A 13 0.04 7.64 2.11
CA GLY A 13 -0.90 7.16 1.09
C GLY A 13 -2.03 6.30 1.68
N ASP A 14 -1.69 5.40 2.59
CA ASP A 14 -2.58 4.35 3.09
C ASP A 14 -3.52 4.84 4.20
N TYR A 15 -3.07 5.81 5.01
CA TYR A 15 -3.85 6.37 6.13
C TYR A 15 -4.19 7.83 5.95
N LEU A 16 -3.20 8.70 5.70
CA LEU A 16 -3.42 10.15 5.76
C LEU A 16 -4.29 10.66 4.61
N LEU A 17 -4.05 10.18 3.39
CA LEU A 17 -4.81 10.55 2.19
C LEU A 17 -5.92 9.56 1.82
N GLN A 18 -6.04 8.45 2.56
CA GLN A 18 -7.16 7.54 2.42
C GLN A 18 -8.43 8.16 3.05
N THR A 19 -9.44 8.45 2.24
CA THR A 19 -10.72 8.99 2.72
C THR A 19 -11.58 7.91 3.40
N ASN A 20 -12.52 8.34 4.24
CA ASN A 20 -13.49 7.45 4.87
C ASN A 20 -14.26 6.58 3.85
N ASN A 21 -14.59 7.12 2.68
CA ASN A 21 -15.25 6.34 1.63
C ASN A 21 -14.36 5.22 1.08
N MET A 22 -13.07 5.49 0.88
CA MET A 22 -12.10 4.48 0.46
C MET A 22 -11.99 3.37 1.50
N ALA A 23 -11.76 3.74 2.76
CA ALA A 23 -11.61 2.79 3.87
C ALA A 23 -12.86 1.90 4.06
N LEU A 24 -14.06 2.50 4.05
CA LEU A 24 -15.30 1.79 4.33
C LEU A 24 -15.81 0.95 3.15
N LYS A 25 -15.49 1.32 1.91
CA LYS A 25 -16.10 0.72 0.71
C LYS A 25 -15.15 -0.19 -0.09
N LYS A 26 -13.83 -0.14 0.14
CA LYS A 26 -12.86 -0.94 -0.63
C LYS A 26 -13.11 -2.46 -0.58
N HIS A 27 -13.70 -2.96 0.49
CA HIS A 27 -14.00 -4.39 0.65
C HIS A 27 -15.09 -4.92 -0.31
N HIS A 28 -16.02 -4.08 -0.80
CA HIS A 28 -17.12 -4.50 -1.68
C HIS A 28 -17.17 -3.77 -3.03
N SER A 29 -16.30 -2.77 -3.25
CA SER A 29 -16.31 -1.96 -4.46
C SER A 29 -14.90 -1.80 -5.02
N LEU A 30 -14.68 -2.40 -6.19
CA LEU A 30 -13.44 -2.23 -6.95
C LEU A 30 -13.16 -0.77 -7.29
N LYS A 31 -14.20 0.05 -7.50
CA LYS A 31 -14.03 1.50 -7.73
C LYS A 31 -13.28 2.17 -6.57
N TRP A 32 -13.72 1.91 -5.33
CA TRP A 32 -13.12 2.52 -4.15
C TRP A 32 -11.74 1.96 -3.84
N LEU A 33 -11.53 0.66 -4.10
CA LEU A 33 -10.21 0.03 -4.02
C LEU A 33 -9.22 0.63 -5.04
N SER A 34 -9.61 0.72 -6.32
CA SER A 34 -8.78 1.31 -7.37
C SER A 34 -8.44 2.78 -7.09
N LEU A 35 -9.39 3.58 -6.59
CA LEU A 35 -9.13 4.97 -6.23
C LEU A 35 -8.10 5.08 -5.10
N HIS A 36 -8.21 4.23 -4.09
CA HIS A 36 -7.26 4.16 -3.00
C HIS A 36 -5.85 3.85 -3.50
N ILE A 37 -5.72 2.86 -4.37
CA ILE A 37 -4.44 2.43 -4.89
C ILE A 37 -3.83 3.48 -5.82
N LEU A 38 -4.66 4.20 -6.58
CA LEU A 38 -4.20 5.35 -7.37
C LEU A 38 -3.61 6.44 -6.47
N VAL A 39 -4.30 6.80 -5.38
CA VAL A 39 -3.79 7.78 -4.41
C VAL A 39 -2.51 7.28 -3.74
N TYR A 40 -2.50 6.03 -3.27
CA TYR A 40 -1.33 5.40 -2.66
C TYR A 40 -0.11 5.40 -3.62
N THR A 41 -0.30 4.95 -4.85
CA THR A 41 0.76 4.87 -5.88
C THR A 41 1.29 6.25 -6.22
N ALA A 42 0.42 7.26 -6.32
CA ALA A 42 0.82 8.64 -6.58
C ALA A 42 1.68 9.21 -5.44
N VAL A 43 1.28 8.99 -4.18
CA VAL A 43 2.07 9.39 -3.01
C VAL A 43 3.42 8.68 -3.02
N LEU A 44 3.41 7.36 -3.25
CA LEU A 44 4.64 6.57 -3.27
C LEU A 44 5.60 7.07 -4.35
N LEU A 45 5.11 7.34 -5.57
CA LEU A 45 5.93 7.87 -6.67
C LEU A 45 6.61 9.20 -6.29
N VAL A 46 5.88 10.12 -5.66
CA VAL A 46 6.44 11.42 -5.23
C VAL A 46 7.59 11.21 -4.24
N PHE A 47 7.41 10.35 -3.24
CA PHE A 47 8.43 10.10 -2.23
C PHE A 47 9.60 9.25 -2.75
N CYS A 48 9.35 8.30 -3.65
CA CYS A 48 10.39 7.46 -4.26
C CYS A 48 11.40 8.27 -5.06
N ASN A 49 11.00 9.40 -5.66
CA ASN A 49 11.94 10.30 -6.35
C ASN A 49 12.94 10.99 -5.39
N LEU A 50 12.72 10.94 -4.07
CA LEU A 50 13.68 11.40 -3.07
C LEU A 50 14.74 10.34 -2.74
N VAL A 51 14.50 9.08 -3.12
CA VAL A 51 15.32 7.91 -2.77
C VAL A 51 16.00 7.30 -4.00
N PHE A 52 15.32 7.33 -5.15
CA PHE A 52 15.72 6.64 -6.37
C PHE A 52 15.78 7.59 -7.57
N SER A 53 16.45 7.15 -8.65
CA SER A 53 16.31 7.78 -9.97
C SER A 53 14.87 7.64 -10.47
N TRP A 54 14.46 8.49 -11.41
CA TRP A 54 13.06 8.54 -11.84
C TRP A 54 12.56 7.21 -12.46
N GLN A 55 13.42 6.47 -13.18
CA GLN A 55 13.07 5.16 -13.77
C GLN A 55 12.81 4.10 -12.69
N ILE A 56 13.70 4.04 -11.70
CA ILE A 56 13.56 3.12 -10.57
C ILE A 56 12.34 3.54 -9.72
N ALA A 57 12.15 4.83 -9.48
CA ALA A 57 11.00 5.34 -8.73
C ALA A 57 9.67 4.99 -9.40
N LEU A 58 9.58 5.14 -10.73
CA LEU A 58 8.40 4.78 -11.51
C LEU A 58 8.10 3.28 -11.41
N GLY A 59 9.11 2.45 -11.67
CA GLY A 59 9.03 1.00 -11.58
C GLY A 59 8.65 0.50 -10.18
N TYR A 60 9.33 1.02 -9.16
CA TYR A 60 9.06 0.73 -7.77
C TYR A 60 7.63 1.08 -7.38
N ALA A 61 7.14 2.27 -7.75
CA ALA A 61 5.81 2.72 -7.41
C ALA A 61 4.73 1.85 -8.10
N VAL A 62 4.91 1.51 -9.38
CA VAL A 62 3.97 0.64 -10.12
C VAL A 62 3.90 -0.75 -9.48
N ILE A 63 5.04 -1.38 -9.21
CA ILE A 63 5.09 -2.73 -8.63
C ILE A 63 4.48 -2.73 -7.23
N ASN A 64 4.82 -1.76 -6.39
CA ASN A 64 4.22 -1.67 -5.05
C ASN A 64 2.72 -1.31 -5.11
N GLY A 65 2.27 -0.50 -6.06
CA GLY A 65 0.84 -0.26 -6.27
C GLY A 65 0.09 -1.54 -6.61
N LEU A 66 0.67 -2.42 -7.43
CA LEU A 66 0.10 -3.74 -7.76
C LEU A 66 0.11 -4.69 -6.55
N LEU A 67 1.21 -4.78 -5.82
CA LEU A 67 1.31 -5.61 -4.60
C LEU A 67 0.33 -5.14 -3.52
N HIS A 68 0.19 -3.82 -3.35
CA HIS A 68 -0.78 -3.21 -2.45
C HIS A 68 -2.21 -3.57 -2.88
N PHE A 69 -2.54 -3.42 -4.18
CA PHE A 69 -3.84 -3.84 -4.74
C PHE A 69 -4.20 -5.26 -4.34
N ILE A 70 -3.28 -6.20 -4.55
CA ILE A 70 -3.50 -7.62 -4.30
C ILE A 70 -3.75 -7.84 -2.80
N THR A 71 -2.90 -7.28 -1.96
CA THR A 71 -3.00 -7.41 -0.49
C THR A 71 -4.36 -6.90 -0.02
N ASP A 72 -4.69 -5.65 -0.35
CA ASP A 72 -5.93 -5.00 0.06
C ASP A 72 -7.19 -5.71 -0.46
N PHE A 73 -7.14 -6.25 -1.68
CA PHE A 73 -8.28 -6.98 -2.25
C PHE A 73 -8.69 -8.18 -1.38
N PHE A 74 -7.75 -8.84 -0.73
CA PHE A 74 -8.00 -9.98 0.14
C PHE A 74 -8.20 -9.56 1.60
N THR A 75 -7.30 -8.75 2.15
CA THR A 75 -7.30 -8.39 3.57
C THR A 75 -8.48 -7.51 3.95
N SER A 76 -8.93 -6.59 3.08
CA SER A 76 -10.08 -5.73 3.36
C SER A 76 -11.39 -6.52 3.47
N LYS A 77 -11.56 -7.57 2.66
CA LYS A 77 -12.71 -8.48 2.74
C LYS A 77 -12.67 -9.31 4.02
N LEU A 78 -11.49 -9.77 4.40
CA LEU A 78 -11.29 -10.52 5.63
C LEU A 78 -11.56 -9.64 6.87
N ALA A 79 -11.06 -8.41 6.87
CA ALA A 79 -11.31 -7.42 7.91
C ALA A 79 -12.81 -7.10 8.02
N ALA A 80 -13.49 -6.88 6.90
CA ALA A 80 -14.94 -6.66 6.87
C ALA A 80 -15.72 -7.85 7.46
N LYS A 81 -15.35 -9.09 7.11
CA LYS A 81 -15.96 -10.31 7.65
C LYS A 81 -15.84 -10.41 9.18
N TYR A 82 -14.74 -9.92 9.75
CA TYR A 82 -14.44 -10.02 11.18
C TYR A 82 -14.59 -8.72 11.96
N HIS A 83 -15.21 -7.68 11.39
CA HIS A 83 -15.37 -6.36 12.02
C HIS A 83 -15.99 -6.42 13.43
N GLY A 84 -16.91 -7.36 13.70
CA GLY A 84 -17.51 -7.57 15.03
C GLY A 84 -16.62 -8.30 16.05
N LYS A 85 -15.51 -8.91 15.63
CA LYS A 85 -14.59 -9.69 16.48
C LYS A 85 -13.26 -8.94 16.65
N ARG A 86 -13.26 -7.93 17.54
CA ARG A 86 -12.14 -6.98 17.74
C ARG A 86 -10.74 -7.62 17.72
N ARG A 87 -10.51 -8.71 18.47
CA ARG A 87 -9.21 -9.39 18.50
C ARG A 87 -8.76 -9.86 17.13
N ILE A 88 -9.65 -10.49 16.36
CA ILE A 88 -9.35 -11.00 15.02
C ILE A 88 -9.21 -9.85 14.03
N PHE A 89 -10.10 -8.85 14.12
CA PHE A 89 -10.08 -7.66 13.28
C PHE A 89 -8.73 -6.93 13.33
N TYR A 90 -8.24 -6.61 14.53
CA TYR A 90 -6.95 -5.92 14.68
C TYR A 90 -5.76 -6.80 14.29
N SER A 91 -5.83 -8.12 14.49
CA SER A 91 -4.81 -9.04 13.98
C SER A 91 -4.75 -9.04 12.44
N ILE A 92 -5.90 -8.95 11.76
CA ILE A 92 -5.95 -8.84 10.29
C ILE A 92 -5.38 -7.51 9.84
N LEU A 93 -5.72 -6.39 10.49
CA LEU A 93 -5.15 -5.09 10.15
C LEU A 93 -3.63 -5.05 10.39
N GLY A 94 -3.14 -5.64 11.49
CA GLY A 94 -1.71 -5.74 11.73
C GLY A 94 -1.00 -6.61 10.69
N PHE A 95 -1.61 -7.73 10.30
CA PHE A 95 -1.09 -8.60 9.26
C PHE A 95 -1.08 -7.94 7.89
N ASP A 96 -2.13 -7.21 7.54
CA ASP A 96 -2.22 -6.40 6.33
C ASP A 96 -1.03 -5.43 6.20
N GLN A 97 -0.79 -4.64 7.25
CA GLN A 97 0.34 -3.71 7.29
C GLN A 97 1.69 -4.42 7.25
N PHE A 98 1.81 -5.59 7.89
CA PHE A 98 3.00 -6.42 7.79
C PHE A 98 3.29 -6.87 6.35
N VAL A 99 2.27 -7.33 5.62
CA VAL A 99 2.43 -7.74 4.21
C VAL A 99 2.85 -6.55 3.36
N HIS A 100 2.23 -5.38 3.54
CA HIS A 100 2.64 -4.17 2.82
C HIS A 100 4.10 -3.77 3.09
N MET A 101 4.55 -3.85 4.35
CA MET A 101 5.96 -3.62 4.69
C MET A 101 6.91 -4.63 4.05
N VAL A 102 6.54 -5.91 4.00
CA VAL A 102 7.31 -6.95 3.32
C VAL A 102 7.40 -6.67 1.82
N CYS A 103 6.30 -6.27 1.18
CA CYS A 103 6.28 -5.88 -0.24
C CYS A 103 7.19 -4.68 -0.53
N LEU A 104 7.10 -3.62 0.28
CA LEU A 104 7.97 -2.45 0.16
C LEU A 104 9.44 -2.82 0.32
N TYR A 105 9.77 -3.64 1.32
CA TYR A 105 11.14 -4.04 1.58
C TYR A 105 11.69 -4.96 0.49
N TRP A 106 10.89 -5.93 0.03
CA TRP A 106 11.28 -6.79 -1.08
C TRP A 106 11.55 -5.98 -2.35
N ALA A 107 10.67 -5.05 -2.70
CA ALA A 107 10.88 -4.16 -3.84
C ALA A 107 12.09 -3.25 -3.66
N TYR A 108 12.42 -2.87 -2.42
CA TYR A 108 13.54 -1.98 -2.10
C TYR A 108 14.88 -2.68 -2.34
N VAL A 109 15.00 -3.92 -1.87
CA VAL A 109 16.21 -4.74 -2.07
C VAL A 109 16.40 -5.14 -3.54
N ASN A 110 15.32 -5.18 -4.33
CA ASN A 110 15.34 -5.54 -5.75
C ASN A 110 15.14 -4.33 -6.69
N ALA A 111 15.33 -3.09 -6.21
CA ALA A 111 14.94 -1.88 -6.95
C ALA A 111 15.61 -1.77 -8.34
N ASP A 112 16.85 -2.27 -8.46
CA ASP A 112 17.64 -2.20 -9.70
C ASP A 112 16.98 -2.92 -10.89
N ILE A 113 16.26 -4.02 -10.63
CA ILE A 113 15.58 -4.82 -11.66
C ILE A 113 14.15 -4.33 -11.94
N LEU A 114 13.69 -3.30 -11.22
CA LEU A 114 12.33 -2.75 -11.36
C LEU A 114 12.28 -1.52 -12.25
N ALA A 115 13.42 -0.98 -12.71
CA ALA A 115 13.47 0.25 -13.49
C ALA A 115 12.59 0.18 -14.77
N LEU A 116 11.77 1.21 -14.98
CA LEU A 116 10.91 1.40 -16.16
C LEU A 116 11.27 2.67 -16.93
#